data_AF-A0A0M2KJ48-F1
#
_entry.id   AF-A0A0M2KJ48-F1
#
_cell.length_a   1.000
_cell.length_b   1.000
_cell.length_c   1.000
_cell.angle_alpha   90.00
_cell.angle_beta   90.00
_cell.angle_gamma   90.00
#
_symmetry.space_group_name_H-M   'P 1'
#
loop_
_entity.id
_entity.type
_entity.pdbx_description
1 polymer ?
#
loop_
_entity_poly.entity_id
_entity_poly.type
_entity_poly.pdbx_seq_one_letter_code
_entity_poly.pdbx_strand_id
1 'polypeptide(L)'
;MQALQRVSAPVYVVSHHGKTFRCFSRNTAIKRLAHFMAQRMFHRAGIETRPVTKIDRDDTTIHYVNRPIERYWLAQARCERRLRKILTRR
;
A
#
# COMPACT_ATOMS: atom_id res chain seq x y z
N MET A 1 -12.02 18.26 -27.40
CA MET A 1 -11.85 17.49 -26.15
C MET A 1 -10.38 17.61 -25.73
N GLN A 2 -10.07 18.32 -24.66
CA GLN A 2 -8.67 18.50 -24.23
C GLN A 2 -8.31 17.35 -23.29
N ALA A 3 -7.34 16.51 -23.68
CA ALA A 3 -6.98 15.29 -22.93
C ALA A 3 -6.14 15.57 -21.66
N LEU A 4 -5.55 16.76 -21.55
CA LEU A 4 -4.67 17.15 -20.44
C LEU A 4 -5.09 18.51 -19.88
N GLN A 5 -5.20 18.62 -18.56
CA GLN A 5 -5.52 19.85 -17.84
C GLN A 5 -4.62 20.00 -16.60
N ARG A 6 -3.99 21.16 -16.43
CA ARG A 6 -3.27 21.51 -15.20
C ARG A 6 -4.28 21.99 -14.16
N VAL A 7 -4.35 21.31 -13.02
CA VAL A 7 -5.23 21.68 -11.90
C VAL A 7 -4.40 22.12 -10.69
N SER A 8 -4.89 23.13 -9.97
CA SER A 8 -4.36 23.49 -8.65
C SER A 8 -5.01 22.58 -7.61
N ALA A 9 -4.32 21.52 -7.21
CA ALA A 9 -4.82 20.53 -6.27
C ALA A 9 -3.77 20.21 -5.19
N PRO A 10 -4.20 19.93 -3.95
CA PRO A 10 -3.28 19.59 -2.87
C PRO A 10 -2.58 18.25 -3.16
N VAL A 11 -1.26 18.22 -2.97
CA VAL A 11 -0.45 17.00 -2.99
C VAL A 11 -0.16 16.60 -1.54
N TYR A 12 -0.57 15.40 -1.17
CA TYR A 12 -0.26 14.79 0.13
C TYR A 12 1.01 13.97 0.00
N VAL A 13 1.98 14.18 0.89
CA VAL A 13 3.23 13.41 0.89
C VAL A 13 3.23 12.44 2.06
N VAL A 14 3.45 11.16 1.77
CA VAL A 14 3.63 10.12 2.78
C VAL A 14 5.09 9.72 2.77
N SER A 15 5.78 9.94 3.89
CA SER A 15 7.17 9.53 4.09
C SER A 15 7.26 8.64 5.33
N HIS A 16 7.67 7.39 5.16
CA HIS A 16 7.83 6.45 6.27
C HIS A 16 8.79 5.31 5.91
N HIS A 17 9.64 4.90 6.87
CA HIS A 17 10.60 3.81 6.70
C HIS A 17 11.46 3.92 5.42
N GLY A 18 11.95 5.13 5.11
CA GLY A 18 12.78 5.39 3.93
C GLY A 18 12.03 5.39 2.59
N LYS A 19 10.70 5.24 2.61
CA LYS A 19 9.85 5.31 1.41
C LYS A 19 9.07 6.62 1.41
N THR A 20 9.02 7.26 0.24
CA THR A 20 8.24 8.48 0.03
C THR A 20 7.28 8.28 -1.14
N PHE A 21 6.05 8.76 -1.00
CA PHE A 21 5.03 8.67 -2.04
C PHE A 21 4.13 9.90 -2.06
N ARG A 22 3.89 10.45 -3.26
CA ARG A 22 2.96 11.57 -3.47
C ARG A 22 1.57 11.03 -3.78
N CYS A 23 0.56 11.58 -3.12
CA CYS A 23 -0.84 11.19 -3.25
C CYS A 23 -1.67 12.41 -3.60
N PHE A 24 -2.61 12.24 -4.53
CA PHE A 24 -3.55 13.29 -4.93
C PHE A 24 -4.79 13.39 -4.02
N SER A 25 -4.87 12.55 -2.97
CA SER A 25 -5.92 12.65 -1.97
C SER A 25 -5.46 12.22 -0.59
N ARG A 26 -6.01 12.85 0.45
CA ARG A 26 -5.76 12.51 1.87
C ARG A 26 -6.09 11.05 2.15
N ASN A 27 -7.18 10.56 1.57
CA ASN A 27 -7.62 9.18 1.70
C ASN A 27 -6.54 8.18 1.24
N THR A 28 -5.97 8.44 0.06
CA THR A 28 -4.89 7.61 -0.51
C THR A 28 -3.64 7.72 0.34
N ALA A 29 -3.30 8.91 0.84
CA ALA A 29 -2.16 9.11 1.72
C ALA A 29 -2.27 8.27 2.99
N ILE A 30 -3.44 8.26 3.66
CA ILE A 30 -3.66 7.44 4.86
C ILE A 30 -3.55 5.94 4.54
N LYS A 31 -4.16 5.48 3.43
CA LYS A 31 -4.03 4.09 2.98
C LYS A 31 -2.58 3.70 2.70
N ARG A 32 -1.80 4.59 2.09
CA ARG A 32 -0.38 4.37 1.77
C ARG A 32 0.48 4.32 3.02
N LEU A 33 0.21 5.19 4.00
CA LEU A 33 0.88 5.17 5.31
C LEU A 33 0.57 3.86 6.04
N ALA A 34 -0.69 3.43 6.07
CA ALA A 34 -1.08 2.15 6.65
C ALA A 34 -0.36 0.96 5.99
N HIS A 35 -0.25 0.96 4.65
CA HIS A 35 0.54 -0.02 3.91
C HIS A 35 2.01 -0.02 4.31
N PHE A 36 2.67 1.15 4.39
CA PHE A 36 4.08 1.22 4.80
C PHE A 36 4.32 0.68 6.21
N MET A 37 3.44 1.02 7.15
CA MET A 37 3.52 0.53 8.52
C MET A 37 3.29 -0.99 8.61
N ALA A 38 2.24 -1.51 7.95
CA ALA A 38 1.94 -2.93 7.95
C ALA A 38 3.02 -3.74 7.24
N GLN A 39 3.45 -3.33 6.05
CA GLN A 39 4.48 -4.02 5.28
C GLN A 39 5.80 -4.11 6.06
N ARG A 40 6.21 -3.05 6.77
CA ARG A 40 7.43 -3.08 7.58
C ARG A 40 7.31 -4.06 8.75
N MET A 41 6.16 -4.10 9.41
CA MET A 41 5.93 -5.04 10.51
C MET A 41 6.05 -6.49 10.03
N PHE A 42 5.36 -6.85 8.94
CA PHE A 42 5.42 -8.22 8.39
C PHE A 42 6.82 -8.58 7.90
N HIS A 43 7.51 -7.64 7.25
CA HIS A 43 8.89 -7.83 6.82
C HIS A 43 9.83 -8.10 8.02
N ARG A 44 9.69 -7.35 9.12
CA ARG A 44 10.48 -7.59 10.34
C ARG A 44 10.17 -8.91 11.01
N ALA A 45 8.94 -9.40 10.86
CA ALA A 45 8.52 -10.71 11.35
C ALA A 45 8.90 -11.87 10.42
N GLY A 46 9.56 -11.61 9.28
CA GLY A 46 9.90 -12.65 8.30
C GLY A 46 8.68 -13.25 7.59
N ILE A 47 7.51 -12.59 7.64
CA ILE A 47 6.28 -13.09 7.04
C ILE A 47 6.13 -12.48 5.66
N GLU A 48 6.11 -13.34 4.64
CA GLU A 48 5.81 -12.93 3.27
C GLU A 48 4.35 -12.45 3.15
N THR A 49 4.15 -11.24 2.61
CA THR A 49 2.81 -10.63 2.53
C THR A 49 2.09 -10.94 1.23
N ARG A 50 2.83 -11.21 0.15
CA ARG A 50 2.34 -11.50 -1.20
C ARG A 50 3.16 -12.64 -1.80
N PRO A 51 2.77 -13.90 -1.57
CA PRO A 51 3.50 -15.04 -2.11
C PRO A 51 3.50 -15.00 -3.64
N VAL A 52 4.55 -15.52 -4.25
CA VAL A 52 4.63 -15.70 -5.71
C VAL A 52 4.42 -17.16 -6.05
N THR A 53 3.40 -17.47 -6.86
CA THR A 53 3.20 -18.82 -7.38
C THR A 53 3.96 -18.96 -8.70
N LYS A 54 4.84 -19.95 -8.79
CA LYS A 54 5.48 -20.34 -10.03
C LYS A 54 4.61 -21.41 -10.72
N ILE A 55 4.28 -21.19 -11.99
CA ILE A 55 3.56 -22.17 -12.82
C ILE A 55 4.41 -22.41 -14.06
N ASP A 56 4.80 -23.68 -14.27
CA ASP A 56 5.49 -24.10 -15.48
C ASP A 56 4.46 -24.67 -16.46
N ARG A 57 4.39 -24.09 -17.66
CA ARG A 57 3.46 -24.50 -18.72
C ARG A 57 4.10 -24.28 -20.08
N ASP A 58 4.03 -25.29 -20.95
CA ASP A 58 4.44 -25.21 -22.37
C ASP A 58 5.85 -24.58 -22.52
N ASP A 59 6.85 -25.15 -21.85
CA ASP A 59 8.25 -24.68 -21.77
C ASP A 59 8.45 -23.24 -21.26
N THR A 60 7.41 -22.64 -20.69
CA THR A 60 7.43 -21.27 -20.15
C THR A 60 7.17 -21.27 -18.65
N THR A 61 8.07 -20.66 -17.88
CA THR A 61 7.86 -20.37 -16.46
C THR A 61 7.14 -19.04 -16.29
N ILE A 62 5.98 -19.07 -15.62
CA ILE A 62 5.20 -17.88 -15.28
C ILE A 62 5.23 -17.65 -13.76
N HIS A 63 5.56 -16.43 -13.34
CA HIS A 63 5.54 -16.01 -11.94
C HIS A 63 4.30 -15.15 -11.64
N TYR A 64 3.33 -15.72 -10.93
CA TYR A 64 2.11 -15.02 -10.51
C TYR A 64 2.30 -14.37 -9.14
N VAL A 65 2.25 -13.05 -9.09
CA VAL A 65 2.20 -12.31 -7.82
C VAL A 65 0.78 -12.42 -7.25
N ASN A 66 0.64 -13.18 -6.17
CA ASN A 66 -0.68 -13.42 -5.58
C ASN A 66 -1.23 -12.17 -4.88
N ARG A 67 -2.52 -12.27 -4.54
CA ARG A 67 -3.15 -11.33 -3.61
C ARG A 67 -2.42 -11.35 -2.26
N PRO A 68 -2.37 -10.22 -1.55
CA PRO A 68 -1.84 -10.24 -0.20
C PRO A 68 -2.59 -11.22 0.68
N ILE A 69 -1.88 -11.87 1.61
CA ILE A 69 -2.48 -12.76 2.59
C ILE A 69 -3.52 -12.00 3.44
N GLU A 70 -4.57 -12.70 3.87
CA GLU A 70 -5.68 -12.09 4.62
C GLU A 70 -5.20 -11.36 5.88
N ARG A 71 -4.28 -11.97 6.63
CA ARG A 71 -3.71 -11.37 7.85
C ARG A 71 -3.06 -10.00 7.58
N TYR A 72 -2.42 -9.84 6.43
CA TYR A 72 -1.85 -8.57 6.01
C TYR A 72 -2.96 -7.54 5.73
N TRP A 73 -4.02 -7.93 5.00
CA TRP A 73 -5.17 -7.07 4.74
C TRP A 73 -5.84 -6.57 6.02
N LEU A 74 -6.09 -7.46 6.97
CA LEU A 74 -6.70 -7.13 8.26
C LEU A 74 -5.82 -6.18 9.07
N ALA A 75 -4.50 -6.41 9.08
CA ALA A 75 -3.55 -5.52 9.76
C ALA A 75 -3.53 -4.12 9.14
N GLN A 76 -3.47 -4.04 7.80
CA GLN A 76 -3.51 -2.76 7.09
C GLN A 76 -4.83 -2.01 7.36
N ALA A 77 -5.98 -2.69 7.28
CA ALA A 77 -7.29 -2.08 7.53
C ALA A 77 -7.45 -1.59 8.98
N ARG A 78 -6.90 -2.32 9.96
CA ARG A 78 -6.85 -1.88 11.37
C ARG A 78 -5.96 -0.65 11.54
N CYS A 79 -4.78 -0.65 10.91
CA CYS A 79 -3.85 0.47 10.93
C CYS A 79 -4.51 1.72 10.32
N GLU A 80 -5.15 1.59 9.16
CA GLU A 80 -5.90 2.67 8.51
C GLU A 80 -6.96 3.28 9.43
N ARG A 81 -7.81 2.46 10.04
CA ARG A 81 -8.84 2.94 10.99
C ARG A 81 -8.22 3.70 12.17
N ARG A 82 -7.10 3.22 12.71
CA ARG A 82 -6.40 3.88 13.83
C ARG A 82 -5.79 5.21 13.40
N LEU A 83 -5.13 5.26 12.23
CA LEU A 83 -4.58 6.50 11.67
C LEU A 83 -5.67 7.55 11.46
N ARG A 84 -6.84 7.16 10.92
CA ARG A 84 -7.98 8.08 10.77
C ARG A 84 -8.38 8.67 12.12
N LYS A 85 -8.58 7.84 13.15
CA LYS A 85 -8.94 8.32 14.50
C LYS A 85 -7.91 9.28 15.08
N ILE A 86 -6.61 8.99 14.94
CA ILE A 86 -5.53 9.86 15.44
C ILE A 86 -5.52 11.20 14.70
N LEU A 87 -5.65 11.16 13.38
CA LEU A 87 -5.60 12.34 12.52
C LEU A 87 -6.90 13.16 12.47
N THR A 88 -7.98 12.70 13.12
CA THR A 88 -9.23 13.46 13.33
C THR A 88 -9.28 14.11 14.71
N ARG A 89 -8.46 13.63 15.67
CA ARG A 89 -8.35 14.20 17.03
C ARG A 89 -7.43 15.41 17.10
N ARG A 90 -6.82 15.80 15.98
CA ARG A 90 -6.00 16.98 15.79
C ARG A 90 -6.72 17.87 14.80
#